data_AF-X1QDI8-F1
#
_entry.id   AF-X1QDI8-F1
#
_cell.length_a   1.000
_cell.length_b   1.000
_cell.length_c   1.000
_cell.angle_alpha   90.00
_cell.angle_beta   90.00
_cell.angle_gamma   90.00
#
_symmetry.space_group_name_H-M   'P 1'
#
loop_
_entity.id
_entity.type
_entity.pdbx_description
1 polymer ?
#
loop_
_entity_poly.entity_id
_entity_poly.type
_entity_poly.pdbx_seq_one_letter_code
_entity_poly.pdbx_strand_id
1 'polypeptide(L)'
;MRRLRILAVTLSFVVLLTILVGCGPETVTFPDENLEAAIRDALGKPVGEEITAAELAKLTTLKAESSGIIDLSGLEYCTNLTE
;
A
#
# COMPACT_ATOMS: atom_id res chain seq x y z
N MET A 1 6.28 42.55 -17.58
CA MET A 1 5.49 42.23 -16.36
C MET A 1 4.34 41.24 -16.57
N ARG A 2 3.57 41.29 -17.67
CA ARG A 2 2.44 40.35 -17.91
C ARG A 2 2.85 38.88 -18.08
N ARG A 3 3.92 38.60 -18.85
CA ARG A 3 4.45 37.24 -19.06
C ARG A 3 5.01 36.58 -17.79
N LEU A 4 5.65 37.37 -16.93
CA LEU A 4 6.20 36.92 -15.65
C LEU A 4 5.10 36.52 -14.64
N ARG A 5 3.95 37.20 -14.67
CA ARG A 5 2.79 36.86 -13.84
C ARG A 5 2.10 35.57 -14.29
N ILE A 6 2.00 35.33 -15.61
CA ILE A 6 1.42 34.10 -16.15
C ILE A 6 2.28 32.90 -15.78
N LEU A 7 3.60 33.00 -15.97
CA LEU A 7 4.56 31.95 -15.55
C LEU A 7 4.48 31.64 -14.06
N ALA A 8 4.41 32.67 -13.20
CA ALA A 8 4.30 32.48 -11.77
C ALA A 8 2.98 31.79 -11.37
N VAL A 9 1.85 32.18 -11.99
CA VAL A 9 0.54 31.56 -11.71
C VAL A 9 0.49 30.11 -12.18
N THR A 10 1.02 29.80 -13.37
CA THR A 10 1.07 28.42 -13.87
C THR A 10 1.99 27.55 -13.02
N LEU A 11 3.14 28.07 -12.57
CA LEU A 11 4.06 27.32 -11.71
C LEU A 11 3.41 27.01 -10.37
N SER A 12 2.75 28.00 -9.75
CA SER A 12 2.01 27.79 -8.50
C SER A 12 0.85 26.80 -8.65
N PHE A 13 0.13 26.82 -9.77
CA PHE A 13 -0.96 25.87 -10.04
C PHE A 13 -0.46 24.45 -10.31
N VAL A 14 0.66 24.31 -11.02
CA VAL A 14 1.33 23.01 -11.24
C VAL A 14 1.85 22.47 -9.91
N VAL A 15 2.48 23.29 -9.07
CA VAL A 15 2.94 22.89 -7.73
C VAL A 15 1.76 22.44 -6.86
N LEU A 16 0.65 23.18 -6.87
CA LEU A 16 -0.58 22.81 -6.16
C LEU A 16 -1.18 21.49 -6.68
N LEU A 17 -1.16 21.26 -8.01
CA LEU A 17 -1.58 20.01 -8.64
C LEU A 17 -0.68 18.84 -8.26
N THR A 18 0.64 19.03 -8.21
CA THR A 18 1.59 17.97 -7.86
C THR A 18 1.49 17.55 -6.39
N ILE A 19 1.17 18.48 -5.49
CA ILE A 19 1.00 18.18 -4.06
C ILE A 19 -0.27 17.35 -3.82
N LEU A 20 -1.30 17.50 -4.66
CA LEU A 20 -2.56 16.76 -4.55
C LEU A 20 -2.42 15.27 -4.93
N VAL A 21 -1.38 14.89 -5.69
CA VAL A 21 -1.23 13.56 -6.30
C VAL A 21 -0.42 12.59 -5.42
N GLY A 22 0.10 13.03 -4.27
CA GLY A 22 1.14 12.30 -3.52
C GLY A 22 0.73 11.50 -2.29
N CYS A 23 -0.56 11.22 -2.04
CA CYS A 23 -0.98 10.54 -0.80
C CYS A 23 -2.02 9.43 -1.06
N GLY A 24 -1.72 8.54 -2.00
CA GLY A 24 -2.43 7.27 -2.11
C GLY A 24 -1.84 6.26 -1.11
N PRO A 25 -2.63 5.33 -0.57
CA PRO A 25 -2.08 4.23 0.20
C PRO A 25 -1.14 3.40 -0.68
N GLU A 26 0.04 3.05 -0.14
CA GLU A 26 0.97 2.15 -0.83
C GLU A 26 0.34 0.76 -0.89
N THR A 27 0.03 0.29 -2.10
CA THR A 27 -0.53 -1.03 -2.33
C THR A 27 0.57 -2.07 -2.39
N VAL A 28 0.32 -3.23 -1.79
CA VAL A 28 1.26 -4.34 -1.70
C VAL A 28 0.66 -5.55 -2.42
N THR A 29 1.46 -6.16 -3.28
CA THR A 29 1.12 -7.37 -4.03
C THR A 29 1.92 -8.55 -3.50
N PHE A 30 1.31 -9.73 -3.44
CA PHE A 30 1.94 -10.95 -2.95
C PHE A 30 2.14 -11.91 -4.13
N PRO A 31 3.38 -12.31 -4.46
CA PRO A 31 3.64 -13.28 -5.51
C PRO A 31 3.11 -14.69 -5.20
N ASP A 32 3.00 -15.03 -3.91
CA ASP A 32 2.47 -16.30 -3.44
C ASP A 32 0.98 -16.17 -3.11
N GLU A 33 0.14 -16.89 -3.85
CA GLU A 33 -1.31 -16.87 -3.69
C GLU A 33 -1.77 -17.39 -2.31
N ASN A 34 -1.01 -18.32 -1.69
CA ASN A 34 -1.35 -18.84 -0.37
C ASN A 34 -1.02 -17.81 0.73
N LEU A 35 0.07 -17.05 0.55
CA LEU A 35 0.38 -15.93 1.43
C LEU A 35 -0.67 -14.82 1.28
N GLU A 36 -1.03 -14.46 0.05
CA GLU A 36 -2.10 -13.48 -0.20
C GLU A 36 -3.40 -13.91 0.50
N ALA A 37 -3.79 -15.17 0.35
CA ALA A 37 -5.00 -15.72 0.96
C ALA A 37 -4.95 -15.63 2.50
N ALA A 38 -3.83 -15.99 3.13
CA ALA A 38 -3.67 -15.90 4.58
C ALA A 38 -3.74 -14.45 5.09
N ILE A 39 -3.12 -13.51 4.37
CA ILE A 39 -3.17 -12.08 4.69
C ILE A 39 -4.60 -11.54 4.55
N ARG A 40 -5.31 -11.92 3.48
CA ARG A 40 -6.70 -11.52 3.26
C ARG A 40 -7.62 -12.03 4.36
N ASP A 41 -7.45 -13.27 4.77
CA ASP A 41 -8.22 -13.85 5.89
C ASP A 41 -7.94 -13.08 7.20
N ALA A 42 -6.66 -12.82 7.50
CA ALA A 42 -6.27 -12.05 8.69
C ALA A 42 -6.82 -10.61 8.68
N LEU A 43 -6.93 -9.98 7.51
CA LEU A 43 -7.51 -8.65 7.34
C LEU A 43 -9.05 -8.65 7.20
N GLY A 44 -9.67 -9.82 7.02
CA GLY A 44 -11.10 -9.94 6.71
C GLY A 44 -11.50 -9.32 5.37
N LYS A 45 -10.60 -9.33 4.37
CA LYS A 45 -10.81 -8.69 3.07
C LYS A 45 -11.15 -9.70 1.97
N PRO A 46 -12.09 -9.38 1.06
CA PRO A 46 -12.38 -10.23 -0.08
C PRO A 46 -11.24 -10.22 -1.12
N VAL A 47 -11.23 -11.21 -2.00
CA VAL A 47 -10.32 -11.26 -3.15
C VAL A 47 -10.59 -10.08 -4.09
N GLY A 48 -9.54 -9.48 -4.63
CA GLY A 48 -9.63 -8.36 -5.58
C GLY A 48 -9.67 -6.97 -4.94
N GLU A 49 -9.88 -6.86 -3.62
CA GLU A 49 -9.61 -5.61 -2.92
C GLU A 49 -8.10 -5.38 -2.76
N GLU A 50 -7.68 -4.12 -2.89
CA GLU A 50 -6.29 -3.74 -2.66
C GLU A 50 -5.91 -3.95 -1.19
N ILE A 51 -4.72 -4.50 -0.97
CA ILE A 51 -4.09 -4.61 0.34
C ILE A 51 -3.03 -3.52 0.41
N THR A 52 -3.03 -2.75 1.49
CA THR A 52 -2.14 -1.61 1.65
C THR A 52 -1.10 -1.85 2.74
N ALA A 53 0.08 -1.24 2.62
CA ALA A 53 1.13 -1.31 3.64
C ALA A 53 0.62 -0.86 5.03
N ALA A 54 -0.29 0.12 5.06
CA ALA A 54 -0.89 0.61 6.30
C ALA A 54 -1.87 -0.39 6.94
N GLU A 55 -2.55 -1.24 6.16
CA GLU A 55 -3.35 -2.35 6.69
C GLU A 55 -2.44 -3.46 7.22
N LEU A 56 -1.39 -3.80 6.48
CA LEU A 56 -0.41 -4.82 6.87
C LEU A 56 0.29 -4.48 8.18
N ALA A 57 0.67 -3.21 8.36
CA ALA A 57 1.28 -2.74 9.60
C ALA A 57 0.36 -2.88 10.82
N LYS A 58 -0.96 -3.11 10.67
CA LYS A 58 -1.88 -3.33 11.81
C LYS A 58 -1.93 -4.79 12.24
N LEU A 59 -1.43 -5.72 11.43
CA LEU A 59 -1.40 -7.13 11.78
C LEU A 59 -0.37 -7.36 12.87
N THR A 60 -0.81 -7.94 13.99
CA THR A 60 0.05 -8.41 15.08
C THR A 60 0.21 -9.92 15.07
N THR A 61 -0.68 -10.63 14.37
CA THR A 61 -0.75 -12.08 14.35
C THR A 61 -1.10 -12.55 12.93
N LEU A 62 -0.42 -13.57 12.42
CA LEU A 62 -0.70 -14.19 11.12
C LEU A 62 -0.68 -15.70 11.22
N LYS A 63 -1.87 -16.31 11.13
CA LYS A 63 -2.00 -17.78 11.13
C LYS A 63 -1.92 -18.31 9.70
N ALA A 64 -0.77 -18.87 9.35
CA ALA A 64 -0.55 -19.46 8.03
C ALA A 64 0.14 -20.85 8.08
N GLU A 65 -0.07 -21.55 9.20
CA GLU A 65 0.48 -22.89 9.40
C GLU A 65 -0.06 -23.87 8.36
N SER A 66 0.83 -24.67 7.76
CA SER A 66 0.49 -25.66 6.73
C SER A 66 -0.19 -25.08 5.47
N SER A 67 -0.08 -23.77 5.23
CA SER A 67 -0.65 -23.11 4.04
C SER A 67 0.15 -23.31 2.75
N GLY A 68 1.28 -24.02 2.79
CA GLY A 68 2.09 -24.28 1.59
C GLY A 68 2.73 -23.02 0.98
N ILE A 69 3.01 -22.02 1.81
CA ILE A 69 3.65 -20.76 1.38
C ILE A 69 5.12 -21.02 1.03
N ILE A 70 5.53 -20.51 -0.12
CA ILE A 70 6.87 -20.66 -0.72
C ILE A 70 7.57 -19.32 -0.79
N ASP A 71 6.86 -18.23 -1.11
CA ASP A 71 7.41 -16.87 -1.16
C ASP A 71 6.82 -16.01 -0.04
N LEU A 72 7.70 -15.35 0.72
CA LEU A 72 7.36 -14.50 1.86
C LEU A 72 7.40 -13.00 1.52
N SER A 73 7.72 -12.67 0.26
CA SER A 73 7.75 -11.29 -0.23
C SER A 73 6.40 -10.60 0.02
N GLY A 74 6.44 -9.42 0.62
CA GLY A 74 5.28 -8.68 1.13
C GLY A 74 5.12 -8.73 2.65
N LEU A 75 5.70 -9.71 3.35
CA LEU A 75 5.67 -9.76 4.83
C LEU A 75 6.49 -8.66 5.49
N GLU A 76 7.46 -8.06 4.80
CA GLU A 76 8.25 -6.93 5.29
C GLU A 76 7.40 -5.71 5.67
N TYR A 77 6.18 -5.60 5.12
CA TYR A 77 5.22 -4.55 5.45
C TYR A 77 4.42 -4.85 6.74
N CYS A 78 4.42 -6.09 7.22
CA CYS A 78 3.78 -6.51 8.48
C CYS A 78 4.66 -6.14 9.70
N THR A 79 4.98 -4.86 9.83
CA THR A 79 5.99 -4.35 10.78
C THR A 79 5.69 -4.57 12.27
N ASN A 80 4.43 -4.81 12.63
CA ASN A 80 4.01 -5.08 14.01
C ASN A 80 3.66 -6.56 14.27
N LEU A 81 3.98 -7.45 13.32
CA LEU A 81 3.74 -8.88 13.47
C LEU A 81 4.63 -9.45 14.58
N THR A 82 4.02 -10.10 15.56
CA THR A 82 4.72 -10.72 16.69
C THR A 82 4.47 -12.22 16.81
N GLU A 83 3.43 -12.73 16.15
CA GLU A 83 2.92 -14.09 16.30
C GLU A 83 2.40 -14.70 15.00
#